data_AF-A0A496Q710-F1
#
_entry.id   AF-A0A496Q710-F1
#
_cell.length_a   1.000
_cell.length_b   1.000
_cell.length_c   1.000
_cell.angle_alpha   90.00
_cell.angle_beta   90.00
_cell.angle_gamma   90.00
#
_symmetry.space_group_name_H-M   'P 1'
#
loop_
_entity.id
_entity.type
_entity.pdbx_description
1 polymer ?
#
loop_
_entity_poly.entity_id
_entity_poly.type
_entity_poly.pdbx_seq_one_letter_code
_entity_poly.pdbx_strand_id
1 'polypeptide(L)'
;MRVFLVGMMGSGKTAVGKLLARSLELDFVDMDEEIKKREGKTISRIFQEFGEGYFRAREKDLLRELSQRDNLVVATGGGVVLDAENRQLLHEGRTVFLYAPPPVLAQRVDPSIRPLLKGSSVKGKLAKIWESRRVFYEEFPRIDTEHLQPFEVVARVALRLFDEEPQEVFNPVHPVFTGKGLFKRVSREDLVFTTETVHRIYEDLFPPTVQLLPDGELAKSVDHVLRCYDYLMENDVSRDRIITAVGGGALTDLMGFVGATFKRGIGVRFFPTTLLAQVDAAIGGKNGIDYRGVKNMIGTVKMPDEVLIDPLTTLSLDEGRYREGLVELFKMCLLSGNGYDAFREHLFGLLERRVGVLERFIRIAVNEKLKVVAQDENDAGVRKILNFGHTVGHVVEVLSNISHGLAVAVGIERELRFFRTKGLIEAHFHEEVSQILSSIFRLPNVELSVDQVMKTLINDKKSLNTRLIEVPLVMGPGRVSLVKVKPQELAEVIV
;
A
#
# COMPACT_ATOMS: atom_id res chain seq x y z
N MET A 1 12.50 14.22 -14.41
CA MET A 1 11.14 14.67 -14.01
C MET A 1 11.25 15.83 -13.03
N ARG A 2 10.40 16.86 -13.14
CA ARG A 2 10.34 17.97 -12.19
C ARG A 2 8.93 18.16 -11.65
N VAL A 3 8.79 18.23 -10.32
CA VAL A 3 7.52 18.35 -9.62
C VAL A 3 7.52 19.58 -8.73
N PHE A 4 6.49 20.41 -8.82
CA PHE A 4 6.29 21.55 -7.92
C PHE A 4 5.07 21.31 -7.05
N LEU A 5 5.22 21.51 -5.74
CA LEU A 5 4.11 21.49 -4.79
C LEU A 5 3.80 22.93 -4.40
N VAL A 6 2.61 23.41 -4.80
CA VAL A 6 2.11 24.74 -4.46
C VAL A 6 0.97 24.63 -3.45
N GLY A 7 0.72 25.71 -2.71
CA GLY A 7 -0.37 25.77 -1.74
C GLY A 7 -0.05 26.67 -0.55
N MET A 8 -1.07 27.01 0.24
CA MET A 8 -0.92 27.87 1.42
C MET A 8 -0.01 27.25 2.48
N MET A 9 0.47 28.06 3.45
CA MET A 9 1.20 27.52 4.60
C MET A 9 0.34 26.50 5.37
N GLY A 10 0.95 25.44 5.91
CA GLY A 10 0.22 24.37 6.61
C GLY A 10 -0.43 23.30 5.71
N SER A 11 -0.38 23.46 4.38
CA SER A 11 -0.89 22.47 3.41
C SER A 11 -0.07 21.18 3.31
N GLY A 12 1.10 21.11 3.95
CA GLY A 12 1.94 19.91 3.98
C GLY A 12 3.00 19.78 2.88
N LYS A 13 3.19 20.80 2.02
CA LYS A 13 4.19 20.80 0.92
C LYS A 13 5.55 20.19 1.28
N THR A 14 6.17 20.64 2.37
CA THR A 14 7.49 20.15 2.79
C THR A 14 7.48 18.68 3.19
N ALA A 15 6.45 18.26 3.96
CA ALA A 15 6.33 16.88 4.41
C ALA A 15 6.03 15.93 3.25
N VAL A 16 5.05 16.27 2.41
CA VAL A 16 4.69 15.53 1.20
C VAL A 16 5.86 15.50 0.23
N GLY A 17 6.53 16.63 0.02
CA GLY A 17 7.64 16.72 -0.92
C GLY A 17 8.84 15.85 -0.54
N LYS A 18 9.19 15.79 0.76
CA LYS A 18 10.26 14.90 1.24
C LYS A 18 9.92 13.42 1.04
N LEU A 19 8.68 13.03 1.37
CA LEU A 19 8.23 11.65 1.21
C LEU A 19 8.14 11.26 -0.27
N LEU A 20 7.57 12.12 -1.10
CA LEU A 20 7.47 11.91 -2.55
C LEU A 20 8.86 11.80 -3.20
N ALA A 21 9.79 12.69 -2.85
CA ALA A 21 11.15 12.66 -3.36
C ALA A 21 11.87 11.35 -2.99
N ARG A 22 11.70 10.89 -1.74
CA ARG A 22 12.23 9.58 -1.31
C ARG A 22 11.62 8.43 -2.12
N SER A 23 10.29 8.37 -2.23
CA SER A 23 9.61 7.28 -2.93
C SER A 23 9.87 7.27 -4.44
N LEU A 24 10.08 8.43 -5.07
CA LEU A 24 10.38 8.53 -6.50
C LEU A 24 11.88 8.62 -6.82
N GLU A 25 12.75 8.53 -5.80
CA GLU A 25 14.20 8.67 -5.92
C GLU A 25 14.64 9.98 -6.61
N LEU A 26 14.00 11.08 -6.22
CA LEU A 26 14.27 12.43 -6.70
C LEU A 26 14.96 13.28 -5.62
N ASP A 27 15.65 14.34 -6.03
CA ASP A 27 16.10 15.38 -5.11
C ASP A 27 14.90 16.12 -4.50
N PHE A 28 15.09 16.70 -3.31
CA PHE A 28 14.09 17.55 -2.67
C PHE A 28 14.68 18.92 -2.33
N VAL A 29 13.96 19.99 -2.68
CA VAL A 29 14.25 21.35 -2.26
C VAL A 29 13.01 22.00 -1.67
N ASP A 30 13.15 22.59 -0.48
CA ASP A 30 12.18 23.52 0.08
C ASP A 30 12.69 24.95 -0.16
N MET A 31 11.95 25.74 -0.91
CA MET A 31 12.38 27.10 -1.29
C MET A 31 12.54 28.02 -0.08
N ASP A 32 11.65 27.92 0.92
CA ASP A 32 11.73 28.74 2.13
C ASP A 32 13.01 28.39 2.91
N GLU A 33 13.41 27.11 2.98
CA GLU A 33 14.66 26.67 3.63
C GLU A 33 15.91 27.06 2.83
N GLU A 34 15.88 26.89 1.51
CA GLU A 34 17.03 27.19 0.64
C GLU A 34 17.33 28.70 0.61
N ILE A 35 16.31 29.56 0.58
CA ILE A 35 16.51 31.02 0.69
C ILE A 35 17.13 31.38 2.05
N LYS A 36 16.64 30.82 3.16
CA LYS A 36 17.23 31.07 4.49
C LYS A 36 18.70 30.66 4.55
N LYS A 37 19.04 29.52 3.93
CA LYS A 37 20.42 29.02 3.85
C LYS A 37 21.32 29.96 3.05
N ARG A 38 20.86 30.44 1.88
CA ARG A 38 21.62 31.37 1.01
C ARG A 38 21.80 32.75 1.63
N GLU A 39 20.78 33.25 2.31
CA GLU A 39 20.79 34.59 2.94
C GLU A 39 21.42 34.58 4.34
N GLY A 40 21.65 33.40 4.94
CA GLY A 40 22.15 33.25 6.32
C GLY A 40 21.23 33.87 7.38
N LYS A 41 19.94 34.07 7.06
CA LYS A 41 18.97 34.82 7.87
C LYS A 41 17.61 34.12 7.88
N THR A 42 16.82 34.34 8.92
CA THR A 42 15.43 33.89 8.97
C THR A 42 14.55 34.74 8.03
N ILE A 43 13.47 34.18 7.51
CA ILE A 43 12.51 34.92 6.64
C ILE A 43 12.00 36.20 7.34
N SER A 44 11.73 36.12 8.65
CA SER A 44 11.36 37.29 9.46
C SER A 44 12.38 38.41 9.38
N ARG A 45 13.67 38.06 9.49
CA ARG A 45 14.76 39.03 9.50
C ARG A 45 14.98 39.62 8.10
N ILE A 46 14.85 38.80 7.05
CA ILE A 46 14.88 39.27 5.66
C ILE A 46 13.79 40.32 5.43
N PHE A 47 12.56 40.06 5.89
CA PHE A 47 11.45 41.02 5.74
C PHE A 47 11.68 42.32 6.51
N GLN A 48 12.26 42.24 7.71
CA GLN A 48 12.57 43.42 8.53
C GLN A 48 13.69 44.28 7.94
N GLU A 49 14.75 43.65 7.42
CA GLU A 49 15.94 44.37 6.94
C GLU A 49 15.82 44.83 5.47
N PHE A 50 15.16 44.04 4.61
CA PHE A 50 15.14 44.27 3.16
C PHE A 50 13.74 44.38 2.56
N GLY A 51 12.69 44.12 3.34
CA GLY A 51 11.31 44.19 2.89
C GLY A 51 10.83 42.96 2.09
N GLU A 52 9.52 42.89 1.83
CA GLU A 52 8.90 41.78 1.12
C GLU A 52 9.30 41.71 -0.37
N GLY A 53 9.45 42.88 -1.04
CA GLY A 53 9.84 42.93 -2.45
C GLY A 53 11.18 42.26 -2.74
N TYR A 54 12.16 42.45 -1.86
CA TYR A 54 13.45 41.77 -1.96
C TYR A 54 13.30 40.24 -1.86
N PHE A 55 12.53 39.75 -0.89
CA PHE A 55 12.29 38.31 -0.76
C PHE A 55 11.58 37.73 -1.98
N ARG A 56 10.60 38.45 -2.56
CA ARG A 56 9.90 38.01 -3.78
C ARG A 56 10.85 37.92 -4.97
N ALA A 57 11.80 38.85 -5.10
CA ALA A 57 12.84 38.77 -6.11
C ALA A 57 13.72 37.52 -5.91
N ARG A 58 14.14 37.21 -4.67
CA ARG A 58 14.89 35.98 -4.35
C ARG A 58 14.09 34.70 -4.60
N GLU A 59 12.80 34.68 -4.27
CA GLU A 59 11.88 33.56 -4.54
C GLU A 59 11.78 33.30 -6.05
N LYS A 60 11.69 34.36 -6.84
CA LYS A 60 11.67 34.31 -8.31
C LYS A 60 12.98 33.81 -8.91
N ASP A 61 14.11 34.37 -8.47
CA ASP A 61 15.45 33.97 -8.93
C ASP A 61 15.70 32.47 -8.64
N LEU A 62 15.35 32.02 -7.42
CA LEU A 62 15.48 30.62 -7.05
C LEU A 62 14.53 29.72 -7.86
N LEU A 63 13.27 30.13 -8.09
CA LEU A 63 12.35 29.33 -8.89
C LEU A 63 12.88 29.13 -10.31
N ARG A 64 13.42 30.18 -10.96
CA ARG A 64 14.05 30.09 -12.29
C ARG A 64 15.23 29.12 -12.32
N GLU A 65 16.05 29.11 -11.28
CA GLU A 65 17.17 28.16 -11.17
C GLU A 65 16.65 26.72 -11.03
N LEU A 66 15.70 26.49 -10.11
CA LEU A 66 15.14 25.17 -9.88
C LEU A 66 14.33 24.66 -11.08
N SER A 67 13.72 25.56 -11.86
CA SER A 67 13.05 25.26 -13.13
C SER A 67 14.02 25.00 -14.28
N GLN A 68 15.33 24.90 -14.04
CA GLN A 68 16.29 24.38 -15.01
C GLN A 68 16.82 22.99 -14.62
N ARG A 69 16.51 22.51 -13.42
CA ARG A 69 16.98 21.20 -12.92
C ARG A 69 15.99 20.09 -13.20
N ASP A 70 16.48 18.91 -13.51
CA ASP A 70 15.67 17.69 -13.56
C ASP A 70 15.82 16.87 -12.28
N ASN A 71 14.93 15.88 -12.15
CA ASN A 71 14.88 14.90 -11.06
C ASN A 71 14.72 15.52 -9.68
N LEU A 72 13.74 16.41 -9.57
CA LEU A 72 13.59 17.30 -8.43
C LEU A 72 12.11 17.47 -8.04
N VAL A 73 11.85 17.40 -6.73
CA VAL A 73 10.61 17.83 -6.09
C VAL A 73 10.87 19.14 -5.36
N VAL A 74 10.08 20.17 -5.66
CA VAL A 74 10.19 21.50 -5.07
C VAL A 74 8.95 21.82 -4.23
N ALA A 75 9.13 22.02 -2.94
CA ALA A 75 8.12 22.65 -2.08
C ALA A 75 8.27 24.17 -2.20
N THR A 76 7.27 24.84 -2.77
CA THR A 76 7.36 26.28 -3.05
C THR A 76 6.98 27.13 -1.84
N GLY A 77 7.42 28.39 -1.84
CA GLY A 77 6.90 29.40 -0.92
C GLY A 77 5.42 29.69 -1.20
N GLY A 78 4.67 30.05 -0.15
CA GLY A 78 3.22 30.27 -0.27
C GLY A 78 2.84 31.50 -1.12
N GLY A 79 3.78 32.39 -1.43
CA GLY A 79 3.50 33.56 -2.27
C GLY A 79 4.02 33.43 -3.70
N VAL A 80 4.64 32.30 -4.06
CA VAL A 80 5.25 32.06 -5.38
C VAL A 80 4.27 32.34 -6.53
N VAL A 81 2.99 32.00 -6.32
CA VAL A 81 1.93 32.12 -7.32
C VAL A 81 1.47 33.55 -7.59
N LEU A 82 1.91 34.55 -6.82
CA LEU A 82 1.51 35.94 -7.01
C LEU A 82 2.15 36.55 -8.27
N ASP A 83 3.37 36.15 -8.61
CA ASP A 83 4.09 36.62 -9.80
C ASP A 83 3.66 35.80 -11.04
N ALA A 84 3.33 36.47 -12.14
CA ALA A 84 2.83 35.82 -13.35
C ALA A 84 3.91 34.99 -14.07
N GLU A 85 5.17 35.41 -14.03
CA GLU A 85 6.29 34.67 -14.63
C GLU A 85 6.56 33.39 -13.83
N ASN A 86 6.45 33.45 -12.50
CA ASN A 86 6.54 32.25 -11.67
C ASN A 86 5.44 31.24 -12.05
N ARG A 87 4.19 31.70 -12.28
CA ARG A 87 3.12 30.81 -12.72
C ARG A 87 3.40 30.17 -14.07
N GLN A 88 3.98 30.91 -15.01
CA GLN A 88 4.41 30.34 -16.29
C GLN A 88 5.42 29.20 -16.10
N LEU A 89 6.45 29.40 -15.27
CA LEU A 89 7.44 28.34 -14.95
C LEU A 89 6.81 27.14 -14.26
N LEU A 90 5.80 27.37 -13.41
CA LEU A 90 5.05 26.29 -12.75
C LEU A 90 4.21 25.49 -13.75
N HIS A 91 3.60 26.13 -14.75
CA HIS A 91 2.86 25.45 -15.83
C HIS A 91 3.74 24.62 -16.75
N GLU A 92 5.01 25.00 -16.94
CA GLU A 92 5.99 24.20 -17.69
C GLU A 92 6.43 22.93 -16.93
N GLY A 93 6.29 22.91 -15.61
CA GLY A 93 6.56 21.76 -14.76
C GLY A 93 5.33 20.95 -14.38
N ARG A 94 5.53 19.82 -13.69
CA ARG A 94 4.41 19.06 -13.11
C ARG A 94 4.03 19.67 -11.77
N THR A 95 3.10 20.63 -11.81
CA THR A 95 2.66 21.35 -10.61
C THR A 95 1.40 20.75 -10.02
N VAL A 96 1.38 20.56 -8.69
CA VAL A 96 0.22 20.07 -7.94
C VAL A 96 -0.09 21.05 -6.81
N PHE A 97 -1.36 21.43 -6.71
CA PHE A 97 -1.85 22.30 -5.65
C PHE A 97 -2.37 21.48 -4.46
N LEU A 98 -1.70 21.62 -3.31
CA LEU A 98 -2.14 21.04 -2.04
C LEU A 98 -3.07 22.02 -1.31
N TYR A 99 -4.36 21.68 -1.25
CA TYR A 99 -5.38 22.48 -0.60
C TYR A 99 -5.73 21.95 0.79
N ALA A 100 -5.94 22.87 1.73
CA ALA A 100 -6.75 22.63 2.92
C ALA A 100 -7.46 23.95 3.28
N PRO A 101 -8.68 23.90 3.84
CA PRO A 101 -9.40 25.10 4.20
C PRO A 101 -8.63 25.95 5.23
N PRO A 102 -8.74 27.29 5.20
CA PRO A 102 -8.07 28.18 6.17
C PRO A 102 -8.29 27.82 7.65
N PRO A 103 -9.47 27.34 8.11
CA PRO A 103 -9.65 26.87 9.48
C PRO A 103 -8.75 25.68 9.85
N VAL A 104 -8.56 24.73 8.93
CA VAL A 104 -7.70 23.55 9.11
C VAL A 104 -6.24 23.97 9.12
N LEU A 105 -5.85 24.85 8.19
CA LEU A 105 -4.49 25.40 8.14
C LEU A 105 -4.13 26.14 9.44
N ALA A 106 -5.07 26.87 10.04
CA ALA A 106 -4.85 27.56 11.30
C ALA A 106 -4.52 26.62 12.46
N GLN A 107 -5.00 25.37 12.44
CA GLN A 107 -4.68 24.35 13.44
C GLN A 107 -3.31 23.69 13.19
N ARG A 108 -2.86 23.64 11.93
CA ARG A 108 -1.59 23.01 11.51
C ARG A 108 -0.38 23.94 11.61
N VAL A 109 -0.60 25.23 11.79
CA VAL A 109 0.47 26.25 11.79
C VAL A 109 0.77 26.65 13.23
N ASP A 110 2.04 26.50 13.62
CA ASP A 110 2.53 27.03 14.89
C ASP A 110 2.58 28.57 14.86
N PRO A 111 1.84 29.28 15.73
CA PRO A 111 1.83 30.74 15.80
C PRO A 111 3.19 31.34 16.17
N SER A 112 4.08 30.59 16.82
CA SER A 112 5.38 31.06 17.33
C SER A 112 6.45 31.21 16.25
N ILE A 113 6.32 30.50 15.11
CA ILE A 113 7.35 30.40 14.08
C ILE A 113 7.23 31.50 13.01
N ARG A 114 6.09 32.21 12.90
CA ARG A 114 5.88 33.21 11.81
C ARG A 114 5.34 34.58 12.28
N PRO A 115 6.09 35.68 12.10
CA PRO A 115 5.71 37.04 12.56
C PRO A 115 4.47 37.64 11.90
N LEU A 116 4.14 37.22 10.67
CA LEU A 116 2.98 37.70 9.91
C LEU A 116 1.64 37.43 10.62
N LEU A 117 1.63 36.56 11.64
CA LEU A 117 0.44 36.18 12.39
C LEU A 117 0.19 37.03 13.66
N LYS A 118 1.06 37.98 14.04
CA LYS A 118 0.84 38.85 15.23
C LYS A 118 -0.27 39.89 15.05
N GLY A 119 -1.22 39.99 16.00
CA GLY A 119 -2.16 41.12 16.12
C GLY A 119 -3.62 40.92 15.68
N SER A 120 -3.99 39.75 15.13
CA SER A 120 -5.40 39.34 14.89
C SER A 120 -5.51 37.81 14.96
N SER A 121 -6.72 37.23 14.99
CA SER A 121 -6.85 35.76 14.97
C SER A 121 -6.16 35.18 13.72
N VAL A 122 -5.33 34.15 13.90
CA VAL A 122 -4.59 33.45 12.83
C VAL A 122 -5.52 33.06 11.67
N LYS A 123 -6.74 32.63 12.03
CA LYS A 123 -7.83 32.28 11.12
C LYS A 123 -8.21 33.44 10.17
N GLY A 124 -8.38 34.65 10.70
CA GLY A 124 -8.78 35.82 9.90
C GLY A 124 -7.71 36.25 8.88
N LYS A 125 -6.43 36.09 9.22
CA LYS A 125 -5.32 36.39 8.30
C LYS A 125 -5.20 35.35 7.19
N LEU A 126 -5.28 34.06 7.53
CA LEU A 126 -5.26 32.99 6.53
C LEU A 126 -6.43 33.10 5.56
N ALA A 127 -7.62 33.47 6.04
CA ALA A 127 -8.76 33.72 5.17
C ALA A 127 -8.53 34.86 4.17
N LYS A 128 -7.94 35.99 4.62
CA LYS A 128 -7.59 37.10 3.71
C LYS A 128 -6.53 36.69 2.67
N ILE A 129 -5.51 35.95 3.10
CA ILE A 129 -4.47 35.43 2.20
C ILE A 129 -5.06 34.46 1.18
N TRP A 130 -5.97 33.57 1.61
CA TRP A 130 -6.66 32.65 0.74
C TRP A 130 -7.45 33.39 -0.34
N GLU A 131 -8.27 34.36 0.06
CA GLU A 131 -9.14 35.08 -0.87
C GLU A 131 -8.34 35.82 -1.95
N SER A 132 -7.18 36.38 -1.60
CA SER A 132 -6.31 37.06 -2.57
C SER A 132 -5.48 36.11 -3.45
N ARG A 133 -5.37 34.82 -3.11
CA ARG A 133 -4.50 33.84 -3.80
C ARG A 133 -5.24 32.69 -4.47
N ARG A 134 -6.51 32.44 -4.12
CA ARG A 134 -7.28 31.26 -4.55
C ARG A 134 -7.27 31.08 -6.07
N VAL A 135 -7.51 32.17 -6.81
CA VAL A 135 -7.61 32.15 -8.27
C VAL A 135 -6.30 31.67 -8.90
N PHE A 136 -5.16 32.04 -8.31
CA PHE A 136 -3.83 31.64 -8.79
C PHE A 136 -3.46 30.20 -8.43
N TYR A 137 -3.94 29.70 -7.29
CA TYR A 137 -3.74 28.29 -6.94
C TYR A 137 -4.62 27.35 -7.75
N GLU A 138 -5.85 27.79 -8.05
CA GLU A 138 -6.83 27.05 -8.85
C GLU A 138 -6.44 26.92 -10.33
N GLU A 139 -5.39 27.60 -10.78
CA GLU A 139 -4.75 27.34 -12.07
C GLU A 139 -4.13 25.94 -12.16
N PHE A 140 -3.85 25.28 -11.02
CA PHE A 140 -3.16 24.00 -10.96
C PHE A 140 -4.05 22.87 -10.43
N PRO A 141 -3.80 21.61 -10.84
CA PRO A 141 -4.55 20.46 -10.35
C PRO A 141 -4.54 20.36 -8.81
N ARG A 142 -5.73 20.48 -8.20
CA ARG A 142 -5.94 20.48 -6.74
C ARG A 142 -6.00 19.08 -6.14
N ILE A 143 -5.31 18.85 -5.02
CA ILE A 143 -5.49 17.71 -4.12
C ILE A 143 -5.89 18.25 -2.75
N ASP A 144 -7.02 17.77 -2.25
CA ASP A 144 -7.51 18.08 -0.91
C ASP A 144 -6.75 17.29 0.15
N THR A 145 -6.24 17.98 1.16
CA THR A 145 -5.37 17.42 2.21
C THR A 145 -6.02 17.46 3.60
N GLU A 146 -7.26 17.90 3.72
CA GLU A 146 -7.93 18.12 5.01
C GLU A 146 -8.04 16.84 5.83
N HIS A 147 -8.55 15.78 5.21
CA HIS A 147 -8.82 14.50 5.86
C HIS A 147 -7.77 13.43 5.52
N LEU A 148 -6.60 13.84 5.01
CA LEU A 148 -5.55 12.93 4.56
C LEU A 148 -4.27 13.07 5.39
N GLN A 149 -3.61 11.93 5.61
CA GLN A 149 -2.26 11.88 6.14
C GLN A 149 -1.24 12.22 5.05
N PRO A 150 -0.02 12.68 5.39
CA PRO A 150 0.99 13.04 4.39
C PRO A 150 1.31 11.93 3.39
N PHE A 151 1.37 10.66 3.81
CA PHE A 151 1.64 9.52 2.92
C PHE A 151 0.45 9.21 1.98
N GLU A 152 -0.78 9.45 2.41
CA GLU A 152 -1.97 9.35 1.55
C GLU A 152 -1.94 10.43 0.46
N VAL A 153 -1.54 11.66 0.82
CA VAL A 153 -1.34 12.75 -0.15
C VAL A 153 -0.22 12.40 -1.13
N VAL A 154 0.88 11.77 -0.69
CA VAL A 154 1.96 11.31 -1.57
C VAL A 154 1.44 10.35 -2.64
N ALA A 155 0.60 9.39 -2.28
CA ALA A 155 0.00 8.46 -3.24
C ALA A 155 -0.84 9.20 -4.29
N ARG A 156 -1.70 10.14 -3.86
CA ARG A 156 -2.50 10.95 -4.79
C ARG A 156 -1.65 11.83 -5.70
N VAL A 157 -0.60 12.46 -5.16
CA VAL A 157 0.34 13.24 -5.97
C VAL A 157 1.01 12.33 -7.00
N ALA A 158 1.53 11.17 -6.58
CA ALA A 158 2.18 10.23 -7.48
C ALA A 158 1.24 9.75 -8.60
N LEU A 159 -0.02 9.39 -8.29
CA LEU A 159 -1.01 8.98 -9.29
C LEU A 159 -1.27 10.05 -10.36
N ARG A 160 -1.10 11.34 -10.04
CA ARG A 160 -1.20 12.42 -11.03
C ARG A 160 0.03 12.58 -11.91
N LEU A 161 1.18 12.06 -11.48
CA LEU A 161 2.45 12.17 -12.20
C LEU A 161 2.64 11.06 -13.24
N PHE A 162 1.94 9.93 -13.13
CA PHE A 162 2.14 8.77 -14.00
C PHE A 162 0.85 8.40 -14.73
N ASP A 163 1.00 7.90 -15.96
CA ASP A 163 -0.09 7.41 -16.81
C ASP A 163 0.47 6.35 -17.76
N GLU A 164 1.05 5.29 -17.19
CA GLU A 164 1.64 4.22 -17.99
C GLU A 164 0.55 3.33 -18.59
N GLU A 165 0.85 2.76 -19.76
CA GLU A 165 0.01 1.70 -20.31
C GLU A 165 0.16 0.41 -19.49
N PRO A 166 -0.91 -0.38 -19.32
CA PRO A 166 -0.87 -1.63 -18.59
C PRO A 166 0.11 -2.59 -19.24
N GLN A 167 1.05 -3.09 -18.45
CA GLN A 167 1.96 -4.15 -18.86
C GLN A 167 1.46 -5.48 -18.34
N GLU A 168 1.16 -6.40 -19.25
CA GLU A 168 0.75 -7.75 -18.86
C GLU A 168 1.92 -8.53 -18.25
N VAL A 169 1.66 -9.18 -17.12
CA VAL A 169 2.55 -10.22 -16.57
C VAL A 169 2.10 -11.54 -17.19
N PHE A 170 2.64 -11.83 -18.38
CA PHE A 170 2.18 -12.94 -19.22
C PHE A 170 2.16 -14.28 -18.49
N ASN A 171 1.00 -14.94 -18.51
CA ASN A 171 0.79 -16.27 -17.97
C ASN A 171 -0.46 -16.91 -18.61
N PRO A 172 -0.60 -18.25 -18.58
CA PRO A 172 -1.71 -18.93 -19.25
C PRO A 172 -3.02 -18.97 -18.46
N VAL A 173 -3.05 -18.50 -17.20
CA VAL A 173 -4.15 -18.81 -16.26
C VAL A 173 -4.97 -17.61 -15.78
N HIS A 174 -4.40 -16.40 -15.80
CA HIS A 174 -5.01 -15.26 -15.11
C HIS A 174 -4.49 -13.91 -15.64
N PRO A 175 -5.32 -13.09 -16.29
CA PRO A 175 -4.87 -11.78 -16.80
C PRO A 175 -4.49 -10.82 -15.66
N VAL A 176 -3.20 -10.53 -15.54
CA VAL A 176 -2.66 -9.60 -14.54
C VAL A 176 -1.84 -8.53 -15.23
N PHE A 177 -2.18 -7.28 -14.97
CA PHE A 177 -1.52 -6.11 -15.51
C PHE A 177 -0.88 -5.28 -14.41
N THR A 178 0.25 -4.66 -14.70
CA THR A 178 0.97 -3.76 -13.79
C THR A 178 1.33 -2.46 -14.50
N GLY A 179 1.36 -1.35 -13.77
CA GLY A 179 1.82 -0.06 -14.30
C GLY A 179 1.51 1.09 -13.36
N LYS A 180 2.30 2.16 -13.41
CA LYS A 180 2.08 3.34 -12.58
C LYS A 180 0.99 4.23 -13.16
N GLY A 181 -0.03 4.55 -12.36
CA GLY A 181 -1.17 5.36 -12.77
C GLY A 181 -2.36 4.55 -13.30
N LEU A 182 -2.29 3.22 -13.32
CA LEU A 182 -3.41 2.36 -13.71
C LEU A 182 -4.64 2.54 -12.83
N PHE A 183 -4.45 2.90 -11.55
CA PHE A 183 -5.57 3.12 -10.62
C PHE A 183 -6.55 4.21 -11.12
N LYS A 184 -6.08 5.18 -11.91
CA LYS A 184 -6.96 6.22 -12.49
C LYS A 184 -8.05 5.67 -13.40
N ARG A 185 -7.88 4.44 -13.92
CA ARG A 185 -8.88 3.77 -14.75
C ARG A 185 -10.16 3.44 -13.98
N VAL A 186 -10.11 3.37 -12.65
CA VAL A 186 -11.30 3.18 -11.78
C VAL A 186 -12.40 4.20 -12.09
N SER A 187 -12.04 5.44 -12.43
CA SER A 187 -13.00 6.49 -12.79
C SER A 187 -13.87 6.19 -14.03
N ARG A 188 -13.49 5.19 -14.82
CA ARG A 188 -14.19 4.75 -16.05
C ARG A 188 -14.96 3.44 -15.85
N GLU A 189 -14.93 2.88 -14.64
CA GLU A 189 -15.57 1.63 -14.30
C GLU A 189 -17.03 1.85 -13.86
N ASP A 190 -17.86 0.85 -14.10
CA ASP A 190 -19.22 0.76 -13.56
C ASP A 190 -19.27 -0.30 -12.45
N LEU A 191 -20.33 -0.29 -11.63
CA LEU A 191 -20.57 -1.33 -10.59
C LEU A 191 -19.35 -1.50 -9.66
N VAL A 192 -18.82 -0.39 -9.16
CA VAL A 192 -17.61 -0.36 -8.34
C VAL A 192 -17.94 -0.60 -6.87
N PHE A 193 -17.23 -1.55 -6.26
CA PHE A 193 -17.25 -1.87 -4.84
C PHE A 193 -15.90 -1.48 -4.23
N THR A 194 -15.93 -0.78 -3.11
CA THR A 194 -14.72 -0.30 -2.41
C THR A 194 -14.97 -0.24 -0.91
N THR A 195 -13.93 0.06 -0.13
CA THR A 195 -14.06 0.25 1.32
C THR A 195 -13.99 1.72 1.71
N GLU A 196 -14.49 2.05 2.90
CA GLU A 196 -14.55 3.43 3.42
C GLU A 196 -13.21 4.16 3.36
N THR A 197 -12.12 3.52 3.82
CA THR A 197 -10.78 4.13 3.80
C THR A 197 -10.28 4.37 2.38
N VAL A 198 -10.45 3.40 1.48
CA VAL A 198 -9.98 3.52 0.09
C VAL A 198 -10.76 4.63 -0.64
N HIS A 199 -12.08 4.68 -0.45
CA HIS A 199 -12.91 5.74 -1.01
C HIS A 199 -12.52 7.12 -0.48
N ARG A 200 -12.34 7.28 0.84
CA ARG A 200 -11.90 8.56 1.44
C ARG A 200 -10.59 9.06 0.86
N ILE A 201 -9.62 8.17 0.63
CA ILE A 201 -8.31 8.56 0.10
C ILE A 201 -8.42 9.01 -1.36
N TYR A 202 -9.20 8.29 -2.18
CA TYR A 202 -9.18 8.44 -3.64
C TYR A 202 -10.52 8.90 -4.24
N GLU A 203 -11.34 9.61 -3.47
CA GLU A 203 -12.71 10.01 -3.86
C GLU A 203 -12.80 10.62 -5.27
N ASP A 204 -11.81 11.40 -5.71
CA ASP A 204 -11.77 12.06 -7.02
C ASP A 204 -11.44 11.13 -8.19
N LEU A 205 -11.07 9.88 -7.90
CA LEU A 205 -10.72 8.86 -8.88
C LEU A 205 -11.78 7.75 -8.98
N PHE A 206 -12.87 7.86 -8.23
CA PHE A 206 -14.03 6.96 -8.33
C PHE A 206 -15.12 7.53 -9.24
N PRO A 207 -15.97 6.68 -9.85
CA PRO A 207 -17.18 7.14 -10.51
C PRO A 207 -18.18 7.71 -9.48
N PRO A 208 -19.22 8.45 -9.93
CA PRO A 208 -20.19 9.09 -9.03
C PRO A 208 -20.97 8.13 -8.12
N THR A 209 -21.05 6.84 -8.49
CA THR A 209 -21.77 5.82 -7.73
C THR A 209 -20.84 4.66 -7.43
N VAL A 210 -20.64 4.39 -6.15
CA VAL A 210 -19.85 3.29 -5.63
C VAL A 210 -20.61 2.60 -4.49
N GLN A 211 -20.37 1.31 -4.33
CA GLN A 211 -20.84 0.56 -3.17
C GLN A 211 -19.76 0.51 -2.11
N LEU A 212 -20.06 1.07 -0.95
CA LEU A 212 -19.16 1.12 0.20
C LEU A 212 -19.37 -0.09 1.10
N LEU A 213 -18.27 -0.76 1.41
CA LEU A 213 -18.19 -1.85 2.37
C LEU A 213 -17.27 -1.46 3.54
N PRO A 214 -17.39 -2.12 4.71
CA PRO A 214 -16.48 -1.88 5.81
C PRO A 214 -15.02 -2.18 5.46
N ASP A 215 -14.10 -1.55 6.18
CA ASP A 215 -12.67 -1.82 6.02
C ASP A 215 -12.26 -3.18 6.59
N GLY A 216 -11.30 -3.83 5.92
CA GLY A 216 -10.62 -5.03 6.43
C GLY A 216 -11.52 -6.26 6.54
N GLU A 217 -11.24 -7.11 7.54
CA GLU A 217 -11.93 -8.40 7.72
C GLU A 217 -13.43 -8.25 7.98
N LEU A 218 -13.88 -7.08 8.46
CA LEU A 218 -15.31 -6.80 8.67
C LEU A 218 -16.14 -6.92 7.39
N ALA A 219 -15.54 -6.69 6.22
CA ALA A 219 -16.20 -6.89 4.94
C ALA A 219 -16.59 -8.36 4.70
N LYS A 220 -15.81 -9.32 5.22
CA LYS A 220 -15.93 -10.74 4.90
C LYS A 220 -17.01 -11.44 5.71
N SER A 221 -18.26 -11.06 5.50
CA SER A 221 -19.40 -11.67 6.17
C SER A 221 -20.48 -12.12 5.19
N VAL A 222 -21.28 -13.10 5.61
CA VAL A 222 -22.48 -13.52 4.86
C VAL A 222 -23.44 -12.36 4.66
N ASP A 223 -23.56 -11.46 5.65
CA ASP A 223 -24.43 -10.28 5.56
C ASP A 223 -24.01 -9.34 4.42
N HIS A 224 -22.71 -9.07 4.29
CA HIS A 224 -22.20 -8.23 3.20
C HIS A 224 -22.35 -8.90 1.83
N VAL A 225 -22.23 -10.23 1.75
CA VAL A 225 -22.55 -10.96 0.51
C VAL A 225 -24.01 -10.73 0.10
N LEU A 226 -24.95 -10.85 1.04
CA LEU A 226 -26.37 -10.63 0.76
C LEU A 226 -26.65 -9.19 0.31
N ARG A 227 -26.06 -8.19 0.99
CA ARG A 227 -26.17 -6.77 0.57
C ARG A 227 -25.62 -6.54 -0.84
N CYS A 228 -24.50 -7.18 -1.18
CA CYS A 228 -23.97 -7.11 -2.54
C CYS A 228 -24.96 -7.72 -3.56
N TYR A 229 -25.61 -8.84 -3.25
CA TYR A 229 -26.63 -9.42 -4.13
C TYR A 229 -27.85 -8.53 -4.28
N ASP A 230 -28.35 -7.96 -3.18
CA ASP A 230 -29.50 -7.06 -3.20
C ASP A 230 -29.21 -5.87 -4.13
N TYR A 231 -28.06 -5.21 -3.97
CA TYR A 231 -27.64 -4.13 -4.86
C TYR A 231 -27.55 -4.55 -6.32
N LEU A 232 -26.94 -5.70 -6.62
CA LEU A 232 -26.80 -6.20 -8.00
C LEU A 232 -28.17 -6.57 -8.61
N MET A 233 -29.13 -7.03 -7.80
CA MET A 233 -30.49 -7.32 -8.24
C MET A 233 -31.30 -6.05 -8.49
N GLU A 234 -31.23 -5.08 -7.58
CA GLU A 234 -31.91 -3.78 -7.70
C GLU A 234 -31.44 -2.98 -8.92
N ASN A 235 -30.22 -3.21 -9.38
CA ASN A 235 -29.65 -2.60 -10.58
C ASN A 235 -29.72 -3.51 -11.83
N ASP A 236 -30.52 -4.58 -11.79
CA ASP A 236 -30.75 -5.50 -12.90
C ASP A 236 -29.47 -6.06 -13.56
N VAL A 237 -28.40 -6.23 -12.78
CA VAL A 237 -27.08 -6.60 -13.32
C VAL A 237 -27.13 -7.97 -14.01
N SER A 238 -26.87 -8.00 -15.31
CA SER A 238 -26.89 -9.22 -16.14
C SER A 238 -25.59 -10.03 -16.00
N ARG A 239 -25.63 -11.29 -16.48
CA ARG A 239 -24.53 -12.26 -16.27
C ARG A 239 -23.23 -11.93 -17.03
N ASP A 240 -23.34 -11.14 -18.08
CA ASP A 240 -22.27 -10.71 -18.99
C ASP A 240 -21.58 -9.43 -18.49
N ARG A 241 -22.03 -8.86 -17.37
CA ARG A 241 -21.39 -7.70 -16.73
C ARG A 241 -20.18 -8.11 -15.90
N ILE A 242 -19.28 -7.15 -15.74
CA ILE A 242 -18.13 -7.21 -14.83
C ILE A 242 -18.41 -6.28 -13.66
N ILE A 243 -18.19 -6.75 -12.44
CA ILE A 243 -18.13 -5.90 -11.24
C ILE A 243 -16.68 -5.58 -10.90
N THR A 244 -16.43 -4.40 -10.37
CA THR A 244 -15.07 -3.93 -10.08
C THR A 244 -14.85 -3.79 -8.58
N ALA A 245 -13.85 -4.48 -8.03
CA ALA A 245 -13.47 -4.36 -6.63
C ALA A 245 -12.17 -3.57 -6.48
N VAL A 246 -12.19 -2.51 -5.68
CA VAL A 246 -11.06 -1.60 -5.47
C VAL A 246 -10.69 -1.59 -3.99
N GLY A 247 -9.64 -2.32 -3.61
CA GLY A 247 -9.33 -2.46 -2.18
C GLY A 247 -8.25 -3.49 -1.85
N GLY A 248 -8.14 -3.83 -0.56
CA GLY A 248 -7.20 -4.85 -0.08
C GLY A 248 -7.74 -6.27 -0.19
N GLY A 249 -6.98 -7.24 0.34
CA GLY A 249 -7.26 -8.67 0.23
C GLY A 249 -8.65 -9.09 0.71
N ALA A 250 -9.13 -8.48 1.81
CA ALA A 250 -10.45 -8.83 2.33
C ALA A 250 -11.60 -8.47 1.39
N LEU A 251 -11.48 -7.33 0.69
CA LEU A 251 -12.47 -6.93 -0.31
C LEU A 251 -12.36 -7.82 -1.55
N THR A 252 -11.16 -8.14 -2.03
CA THR A 252 -10.98 -9.00 -3.19
C THR A 252 -11.51 -10.41 -2.94
N ASP A 253 -11.31 -10.96 -1.74
CA ASP A 253 -11.86 -12.26 -1.34
C ASP A 253 -13.40 -12.25 -1.37
N LEU A 254 -14.02 -11.23 -0.75
CA LEU A 254 -15.48 -11.08 -0.74
C LEU A 254 -16.03 -10.94 -2.16
N MET A 255 -15.46 -10.02 -2.95
CA MET A 255 -15.99 -9.71 -4.27
C MET A 255 -15.72 -10.82 -5.29
N GLY A 256 -14.61 -11.54 -5.14
CA GLY A 256 -14.36 -12.77 -5.89
C GLY A 256 -15.40 -13.86 -5.56
N PHE A 257 -15.80 -13.98 -4.30
CA PHE A 257 -16.85 -14.92 -3.89
C PHE A 257 -18.22 -14.50 -4.45
N VAL A 258 -18.59 -13.22 -4.30
CA VAL A 258 -19.83 -12.64 -4.87
C VAL A 258 -19.88 -12.87 -6.38
N GLY A 259 -18.81 -12.56 -7.12
CA GLY A 259 -18.77 -12.75 -8.56
C GLY A 259 -18.71 -14.22 -9.00
N ALA A 260 -18.27 -15.14 -8.14
CA ALA A 260 -18.33 -16.57 -8.42
C ALA A 260 -19.74 -17.17 -8.25
N THR A 261 -20.59 -16.56 -7.42
CA THR A 261 -21.83 -17.16 -6.94
C THR A 261 -23.09 -16.43 -7.41
N PHE A 262 -23.03 -15.10 -7.57
CA PHE A 262 -24.14 -14.32 -8.12
C PHE A 262 -24.47 -14.78 -9.55
N LYS A 263 -25.73 -15.12 -9.80
CA LYS A 263 -26.22 -15.69 -11.07
C LYS A 263 -25.37 -16.88 -11.59
N ARG A 264 -24.75 -17.65 -10.68
CA ARG A 264 -23.81 -18.76 -10.96
C ARG A 264 -22.50 -18.32 -11.64
N GLY A 265 -22.15 -17.05 -11.53
CA GLY A 265 -20.94 -16.49 -12.10
C GLY A 265 -21.23 -15.24 -12.92
N ILE A 266 -20.57 -14.15 -12.55
CA ILE A 266 -20.40 -12.93 -13.36
C ILE A 266 -18.92 -12.58 -13.42
N GLY A 267 -18.56 -11.60 -14.24
CA GLY A 267 -17.18 -11.16 -14.35
C GLY A 267 -16.75 -10.31 -13.16
N VAL A 268 -15.47 -10.37 -12.80
CA VAL A 268 -14.88 -9.59 -11.70
C VAL A 268 -13.55 -9.00 -12.14
N ARG A 269 -13.36 -7.70 -11.89
CA ARG A 269 -12.09 -7.00 -12.05
C ARG A 269 -11.57 -6.52 -10.70
N PHE A 270 -10.29 -6.67 -10.44
CA PHE A 270 -9.65 -6.17 -9.22
C PHE A 270 -8.68 -5.02 -9.49
N PHE A 271 -8.76 -4.00 -8.63
CA PHE A 271 -7.74 -2.98 -8.43
C PHE A 271 -7.19 -3.11 -6.99
N PRO A 272 -6.26 -4.03 -6.74
CA PRO A 272 -5.70 -4.24 -5.41
C PRO A 272 -4.91 -3.02 -4.93
N THR A 273 -5.27 -2.47 -3.75
CA THR A 273 -4.68 -1.24 -3.21
C THR A 273 -3.65 -1.46 -2.11
N THR A 274 -3.61 -2.67 -1.52
CA THR A 274 -2.60 -3.06 -0.53
C THR A 274 -1.48 -3.87 -1.18
N LEU A 275 -0.25 -3.75 -0.68
CA LEU A 275 0.87 -4.54 -1.20
C LEU A 275 0.59 -6.05 -1.07
N LEU A 276 0.01 -6.49 0.05
CA LEU A 276 -0.40 -7.89 0.25
C LEU A 276 -1.40 -8.35 -0.82
N ALA A 277 -2.40 -7.53 -1.17
CA ALA A 277 -3.35 -7.88 -2.22
C ALA A 277 -2.68 -7.95 -3.59
N GLN A 278 -1.76 -7.02 -3.87
CA GLN A 278 -1.05 -6.94 -5.16
C GLN A 278 -0.13 -8.13 -5.40
N VAL A 279 0.53 -8.66 -4.37
CA VAL A 279 1.50 -9.77 -4.51
C VAL A 279 0.92 -11.13 -4.17
N ASP A 280 -0.20 -11.17 -3.44
CA ASP A 280 -0.81 -12.40 -2.95
C ASP A 280 -2.34 -12.42 -3.15
N ALA A 281 -3.14 -11.82 -2.28
CA ALA A 281 -4.58 -12.14 -2.19
C ALA A 281 -5.40 -12.00 -3.50
N ALA A 282 -5.10 -11.01 -4.34
CA ALA A 282 -5.82 -10.82 -5.61
C ALA A 282 -5.47 -11.86 -6.68
N ILE A 283 -4.48 -12.72 -6.44
CA ILE A 283 -3.92 -13.65 -7.42
C ILE A 283 -4.20 -15.10 -7.02
N GLY A 284 -4.75 -15.86 -7.96
CA GLY A 284 -4.93 -17.31 -7.84
C GLY A 284 -6.33 -17.75 -7.40
N GLY A 285 -7.30 -16.84 -7.37
CA GLY A 285 -8.74 -17.15 -7.37
C GLY A 285 -9.29 -17.80 -6.11
N LYS A 286 -8.52 -17.84 -5.01
CA LYS A 286 -9.05 -18.28 -3.70
C LYS A 286 -9.86 -17.13 -3.12
N ASN A 287 -11.18 -17.27 -3.17
CA ASN A 287 -12.10 -16.25 -2.69
C ASN A 287 -12.87 -16.80 -1.49
N GLY A 288 -13.23 -15.96 -0.52
CA GLY A 288 -13.90 -16.46 0.66
C GLY A 288 -14.43 -15.40 1.62
N ILE A 289 -15.28 -15.85 2.52
CA ILE A 289 -15.86 -15.08 3.61
C ILE A 289 -15.72 -15.83 4.92
N ASP A 290 -15.79 -15.08 6.01
CA ASP A 290 -15.70 -15.63 7.35
C ASP A 290 -17.07 -16.13 7.80
N TYR A 291 -17.07 -17.19 8.59
CA TYR A 291 -18.29 -17.76 9.15
C TYR A 291 -18.10 -18.11 10.62
N ARG A 292 -18.94 -17.50 11.48
CA ARG A 292 -18.95 -17.73 12.93
C ARG A 292 -17.56 -17.59 13.57
N GLY A 293 -16.80 -16.56 13.17
CA GLY A 293 -15.47 -16.28 13.69
C GLY A 293 -14.34 -17.13 13.11
N VAL A 294 -14.63 -18.00 12.14
CA VAL A 294 -13.60 -18.76 11.43
C VAL A 294 -13.34 -18.14 10.06
N LYS A 295 -12.08 -17.75 9.84
CA LYS A 295 -11.64 -17.08 8.61
C LYS A 295 -11.77 -17.98 7.38
N ASN A 296 -12.18 -17.41 6.25
CA ASN A 296 -12.22 -18.09 4.93
C ASN A 296 -12.95 -19.44 4.93
N MET A 297 -13.94 -19.63 5.81
CA MET A 297 -14.63 -20.91 6.00
C MET A 297 -15.55 -21.26 4.83
N ILE A 298 -16.12 -20.24 4.17
CA ILE A 298 -16.98 -20.40 2.99
C ILE A 298 -16.27 -19.72 1.84
N GLY A 299 -16.07 -20.43 0.73
CA GLY A 299 -15.28 -19.88 -0.38
C GLY A 299 -15.45 -20.61 -1.70
N THR A 300 -14.74 -20.10 -2.70
CA THR A 300 -14.69 -20.62 -4.08
C THR A 300 -13.26 -20.54 -4.60
N VAL A 301 -12.94 -21.39 -5.58
CA VAL A 301 -11.73 -21.22 -6.41
C VAL A 301 -12.18 -20.78 -7.81
N LYS A 302 -12.12 -19.46 -8.06
CA LYS A 302 -12.45 -18.84 -9.36
C LYS A 302 -11.55 -17.64 -9.59
N MET A 303 -10.84 -17.61 -10.71
CA MET A 303 -10.05 -16.44 -11.11
C MET A 303 -10.96 -15.25 -11.41
N PRO A 304 -10.56 -14.02 -11.06
CA PRO A 304 -11.17 -12.83 -11.64
C PRO A 304 -10.78 -12.74 -13.13
N ASP A 305 -11.55 -11.97 -13.88
CA ASP A 305 -11.33 -11.75 -15.31
C ASP A 305 -10.08 -10.89 -15.55
N GLU A 306 -9.77 -9.99 -14.61
CA GLU A 306 -8.62 -9.10 -14.72
C GLU A 306 -8.17 -8.57 -13.35
N VAL A 307 -6.85 -8.41 -13.17
CA VAL A 307 -6.24 -7.71 -12.03
C VAL A 307 -5.34 -6.60 -12.53
N LEU A 308 -5.60 -5.35 -12.12
CA LEU A 308 -4.79 -4.18 -12.46
C LEU A 308 -4.04 -3.67 -11.23
N ILE A 309 -2.73 -3.89 -11.21
CA ILE A 309 -1.84 -3.55 -10.12
C ILE A 309 -1.19 -2.19 -10.38
N ASP A 310 -1.43 -1.24 -9.49
CA ASP A 310 -0.73 0.04 -9.47
C ASP A 310 0.15 0.14 -8.21
N PRO A 311 1.49 0.11 -8.33
CA PRO A 311 2.37 0.18 -7.17
C PRO A 311 2.25 1.52 -6.43
N LEU A 312 1.68 2.57 -7.03
CA LEU A 312 1.55 3.88 -6.39
C LEU A 312 0.52 3.88 -5.25
N THR A 313 -0.49 2.99 -5.28
CA THR A 313 -1.49 2.93 -4.20
C THR A 313 -0.88 2.47 -2.89
N THR A 314 0.22 1.70 -2.92
CA THR A 314 0.88 1.22 -1.70
C THR A 314 1.56 2.34 -0.91
N LEU A 315 1.78 3.51 -1.54
CA LEU A 315 2.30 4.70 -0.87
C LEU A 315 1.30 5.25 0.17
N SER A 316 0.00 4.96 0.02
CA SER A 316 -1.06 5.37 0.94
C SER A 316 -1.24 4.47 2.16
N LEU A 317 -0.49 3.36 2.25
CA LEU A 317 -0.65 2.41 3.35
C LEU A 317 0.01 2.93 4.63
N ASP A 318 -0.59 2.69 5.78
CA ASP A 318 0.13 2.80 7.05
C ASP A 318 1.30 1.79 7.07
N GLU A 319 2.24 2.04 7.98
CA GLU A 319 3.48 1.27 8.05
C GLU A 319 3.26 -0.22 8.37
N GLY A 320 2.25 -0.55 9.17
CA GLY A 320 1.92 -1.94 9.50
C GLY A 320 1.44 -2.69 8.26
N ARG A 321 0.40 -2.18 7.61
CA ARG A 321 -0.18 -2.81 6.39
C ARG A 321 0.81 -2.93 5.25
N TYR A 322 1.70 -1.94 5.09
CA TYR A 322 2.75 -2.01 4.07
C TYR A 322 3.75 -3.15 4.36
N ARG A 323 4.22 -3.26 5.62
CA ARG A 323 5.16 -4.31 6.04
C ARG A 323 4.56 -5.71 5.95
N GLU A 324 3.25 -5.87 6.20
CA GLU A 324 2.56 -7.15 5.99
C GLU A 324 2.71 -7.64 4.54
N GLY A 325 2.52 -6.75 3.57
CA GLY A 325 2.76 -7.08 2.16
C GLY A 325 4.22 -7.37 1.84
N LEU A 326 5.18 -6.72 2.51
CA LEU A 326 6.61 -7.00 2.31
C LEU A 326 6.99 -8.41 2.79
N VAL A 327 6.34 -8.94 3.83
CA VAL A 327 6.56 -10.32 4.30
C VAL A 327 6.12 -11.31 3.22
N GLU A 328 4.94 -11.12 2.64
CA GLU A 328 4.45 -11.98 1.56
C GLU A 328 5.29 -11.88 0.29
N LEU A 329 5.73 -10.67 -0.04
CA LEU A 329 6.65 -10.42 -1.14
C LEU A 329 7.99 -11.16 -0.93
N PHE A 330 8.56 -11.06 0.27
CA PHE A 330 9.78 -11.78 0.65
C PHE A 330 9.59 -13.30 0.61
N LYS A 331 8.47 -13.80 1.14
CA LYS A 331 8.09 -15.22 1.10
C LYS A 331 8.12 -15.73 -0.34
N MET A 332 7.55 -14.98 -1.29
CA MET A 332 7.56 -15.35 -2.70
C MET A 332 8.96 -15.38 -3.31
N CYS A 333 9.82 -14.39 -3.03
CA CYS A 333 11.21 -14.40 -3.47
C CYS A 333 12.00 -15.58 -2.88
N LEU A 334 11.75 -15.91 -1.61
CA LEU A 334 12.42 -17.02 -0.96
C LEU A 334 11.97 -18.38 -1.51
N LEU A 335 10.66 -18.62 -1.64
CA LEU A 335 10.12 -19.88 -2.13
C LEU A 335 10.52 -20.18 -3.58
N SER A 336 10.56 -19.15 -4.43
CA SER A 336 10.95 -19.29 -5.83
C SER A 336 12.47 -19.25 -6.05
N GLY A 337 13.21 -18.63 -5.12
CA GLY A 337 14.62 -18.26 -5.28
C GLY A 337 14.82 -17.06 -6.20
N ASN A 338 13.82 -16.70 -7.01
CA ASN A 338 13.88 -15.58 -7.94
C ASN A 338 13.78 -14.26 -7.17
N GLY A 339 14.81 -13.42 -7.32
CA GLY A 339 14.88 -12.11 -6.67
C GLY A 339 15.30 -12.16 -5.20
N TYR A 340 15.63 -13.31 -4.62
CA TYR A 340 16.04 -13.40 -3.21
C TYR A 340 17.26 -12.51 -2.88
N ASP A 341 18.36 -12.65 -3.64
CA ASP A 341 19.57 -11.85 -3.40
C ASP A 341 19.33 -10.36 -3.67
N ALA A 342 18.62 -10.04 -4.76
CA ALA A 342 18.23 -8.67 -5.05
C ALA A 342 17.34 -8.07 -3.94
N PHE A 343 16.45 -8.87 -3.33
CA PHE A 343 15.59 -8.41 -2.24
C PHE A 343 16.44 -7.97 -1.05
N ARG A 344 17.49 -8.73 -0.73
CA ARG A 344 18.43 -8.39 0.35
C ARG A 344 19.17 -7.09 0.05
N GLU A 345 19.71 -6.96 -1.15
CA GLU A 345 20.45 -5.76 -1.60
C GLU A 345 19.57 -4.51 -1.59
N HIS A 346 18.29 -4.66 -1.94
CA HIS A 346 17.34 -3.55 -2.06
C HIS A 346 16.36 -3.44 -0.88
N LEU A 347 16.58 -4.16 0.22
CA LEU A 347 15.68 -4.15 1.39
C LEU A 347 15.45 -2.73 1.91
N PHE A 348 16.51 -1.91 1.98
CA PHE A 348 16.39 -0.51 2.37
C PHE A 348 15.46 0.29 1.42
N GLY A 349 15.58 0.07 0.11
CA GLY A 349 14.72 0.72 -0.87
C GLY A 349 13.26 0.30 -0.77
N LEU A 350 13.01 -0.97 -0.45
CA LEU A 350 11.67 -1.48 -0.16
C LEU A 350 11.10 -0.86 1.12
N LEU A 351 11.87 -0.75 2.20
CA LEU A 351 11.45 -0.09 3.44
C LEU A 351 11.19 1.42 3.23
N GLU A 352 11.94 2.07 2.34
CA GLU A 352 11.72 3.47 1.93
C GLU A 352 10.60 3.66 0.91
N ARG A 353 9.97 2.57 0.44
CA ARG A 353 8.91 2.59 -0.58
C ARG A 353 9.34 3.23 -1.89
N ARG A 354 10.57 2.94 -2.33
CA ARG A 354 11.08 3.40 -3.62
C ARG A 354 10.30 2.70 -4.73
N VAL A 355 9.55 3.47 -5.50
CA VAL A 355 8.57 2.96 -6.48
C VAL A 355 9.23 2.08 -7.53
N GLY A 356 10.42 2.44 -8.03
CA GLY A 356 11.14 1.62 -9.01
C GLY A 356 11.54 0.24 -8.45
N VAL A 357 11.96 0.20 -7.17
CA VAL A 357 12.26 -1.05 -6.47
C VAL A 357 10.98 -1.85 -6.24
N LEU A 358 9.92 -1.21 -5.75
CA LEU A 358 8.63 -1.85 -5.49
C LEU A 358 8.04 -2.50 -6.74
N GLU A 359 8.00 -1.77 -7.85
CA GLU A 359 7.49 -2.25 -9.14
C GLU A 359 8.23 -3.52 -9.59
N ARG A 360 9.56 -3.54 -9.48
CA ARG A 360 10.39 -4.71 -9.80
C ARG A 360 9.99 -5.93 -8.97
N PHE A 361 9.86 -5.78 -7.65
CA PHE A 361 9.57 -6.92 -6.78
C PHE A 361 8.12 -7.39 -6.86
N ILE A 362 7.16 -6.47 -7.03
CA ILE A 362 5.76 -6.82 -7.32
C ILE A 362 5.72 -7.72 -8.56
N ARG A 363 6.38 -7.32 -9.65
CA ARG A 363 6.44 -8.14 -10.88
C ARG A 363 7.04 -9.52 -10.66
N ILE A 364 8.12 -9.62 -9.88
CA ILE A 364 8.72 -10.91 -9.51
C ILE A 364 7.70 -11.76 -8.75
N ALA A 365 7.13 -11.26 -7.66
CA ALA A 365 6.20 -12.04 -6.84
C ALA A 365 4.95 -12.47 -7.61
N VAL A 366 4.35 -11.57 -8.41
CA VAL A 366 3.21 -11.89 -9.27
C VAL A 366 3.58 -12.99 -10.27
N ASN A 367 4.69 -12.86 -10.99
CA ASN A 367 5.15 -13.85 -11.96
C ASN A 367 5.39 -15.23 -11.31
N GLU A 368 6.09 -15.27 -10.18
CA GLU A 368 6.37 -16.53 -9.48
C GLU A 368 5.12 -17.15 -8.89
N LYS A 369 4.19 -16.35 -8.37
CA LYS A 369 2.91 -16.84 -7.86
C LYS A 369 2.06 -17.43 -8.99
N LEU A 370 1.99 -16.77 -10.14
CA LEU A 370 1.26 -17.26 -11.31
C LEU A 370 1.84 -18.57 -11.84
N LYS A 371 3.17 -18.77 -11.80
CA LYS A 371 3.78 -20.07 -12.14
C LYS A 371 3.31 -21.20 -11.23
N VAL A 372 3.25 -20.95 -9.93
CA VAL A 372 2.77 -21.96 -8.96
C VAL A 372 1.27 -22.23 -9.15
N VAL A 373 0.47 -21.19 -9.36
CA VAL A 373 -0.97 -21.31 -9.64
C VAL A 373 -1.23 -22.09 -10.93
N ALA A 374 -0.47 -21.84 -11.99
CA ALA A 374 -0.60 -22.55 -13.27
C ALA A 374 -0.26 -24.05 -13.19
N GLN A 375 0.57 -24.44 -12.23
CA GLN A 375 0.87 -25.86 -11.97
C GLN A 375 -0.21 -26.57 -11.15
N ASP A 376 -1.01 -25.82 -10.38
CA ASP A 376 -2.00 -26.35 -9.45
C ASP A 376 -3.09 -25.31 -9.13
N GLU A 377 -4.02 -25.12 -10.07
CA GLU A 377 -5.08 -24.12 -9.98
C GLU A 377 -6.01 -24.38 -8.78
N ASN A 378 -6.29 -25.65 -8.50
CA ASN A 378 -7.24 -26.10 -7.47
C ASN A 378 -6.62 -26.25 -6.07
N ASP A 379 -5.33 -25.91 -5.89
CA ASP A 379 -4.63 -25.97 -4.60
C ASP A 379 -4.58 -27.36 -3.95
N ALA A 380 -4.47 -28.42 -4.75
CA ALA A 380 -4.49 -29.80 -4.27
C ALA A 380 -3.09 -30.41 -4.06
N GLY A 381 -2.04 -29.79 -4.60
CA GLY A 381 -0.69 -30.33 -4.70
C GLY A 381 0.39 -29.28 -4.41
N VAL A 382 1.14 -28.88 -5.45
CA VAL A 382 2.35 -28.04 -5.30
C VAL A 382 2.05 -26.67 -4.71
N ARG A 383 0.83 -26.13 -4.87
CA ARG A 383 0.46 -24.80 -4.36
C ARG A 383 0.48 -24.73 -2.84
N LYS A 384 0.44 -25.86 -2.14
CA LYS A 384 0.63 -25.96 -0.68
C LYS A 384 1.97 -25.40 -0.20
N ILE A 385 3.00 -25.29 -1.06
CA ILE A 385 4.27 -24.64 -0.69
C ILE A 385 4.07 -23.17 -0.29
N LEU A 386 3.01 -22.51 -0.82
CA LEU A 386 2.69 -21.12 -0.49
C LEU A 386 2.20 -20.93 0.95
N ASN A 387 1.82 -22.03 1.63
CA ASN A 387 1.47 -22.05 3.04
C ASN A 387 2.71 -22.01 3.96
N PHE A 388 3.90 -21.76 3.42
CA PHE A 388 5.10 -21.57 4.21
C PHE A 388 4.91 -20.41 5.19
N GLY A 389 5.20 -20.67 6.46
CA GLY A 389 4.93 -19.77 7.58
C GLY A 389 3.45 -19.65 7.98
N HIS A 390 2.49 -20.17 7.20
CA HIS A 390 1.07 -20.02 7.50
C HIS A 390 0.56 -21.06 8.50
N THR A 391 1.17 -22.25 8.55
CA THR A 391 0.75 -23.31 9.49
C THR A 391 0.96 -22.84 10.92
N VAL A 392 2.16 -22.31 11.21
CA VAL A 392 2.44 -21.69 12.51
C VAL A 392 1.83 -20.29 12.61
N GLY A 393 1.88 -19.52 11.52
CA GLY A 393 1.39 -18.15 11.49
C GLY A 393 -0.08 -18.03 11.88
N HIS A 394 -0.98 -18.87 11.34
CA HIS A 394 -2.39 -18.84 11.74
C HIS A 394 -2.60 -19.15 13.22
N VAL A 395 -1.81 -20.05 13.80
CA VAL A 395 -1.87 -20.35 15.24
C VAL A 395 -1.50 -19.11 16.06
N VAL A 396 -0.41 -18.44 15.68
CA VAL A 396 0.05 -17.21 16.36
C VAL A 396 -0.96 -16.08 16.16
N GLU A 397 -1.51 -15.92 14.96
CA GLU A 397 -2.53 -14.92 14.64
C GLU A 397 -3.75 -15.05 15.56
N VAL A 398 -4.28 -16.27 15.68
CA VAL A 398 -5.46 -16.57 16.51
C VAL A 398 -5.16 -16.40 18.01
N LEU A 399 -4.02 -16.89 18.49
CA LEU A 399 -3.73 -16.94 19.92
C LEU A 399 -3.15 -15.63 20.48
N SER A 400 -2.57 -14.78 19.64
CA SER A 400 -1.87 -13.57 20.07
C SER A 400 -2.49 -12.28 19.53
N ASN A 401 -3.54 -12.39 18.71
CA ASN A 401 -4.27 -11.25 18.15
C ASN A 401 -3.33 -10.21 17.49
N ILE A 402 -2.32 -10.72 16.77
CA ILE A 402 -1.41 -9.92 15.96
C ILE A 402 -1.88 -9.90 14.50
N SER A 403 -1.37 -8.98 13.70
CA SER A 403 -1.77 -8.89 12.30
C SER A 403 -1.23 -10.04 11.45
N HIS A 404 -1.92 -10.34 10.34
CA HIS A 404 -1.66 -11.51 9.51
C HIS A 404 -0.21 -11.60 9.02
N GLY A 405 0.31 -10.55 8.37
CA GLY A 405 1.69 -10.58 7.86
C GLY A 405 2.75 -10.67 8.96
N LEU A 406 2.50 -10.11 10.15
CA LEU A 406 3.38 -10.30 11.31
C LEU A 406 3.34 -11.76 11.79
N ALA A 407 2.15 -12.36 11.81
CA ALA A 407 1.98 -13.76 12.17
C ALA A 407 2.68 -14.70 11.17
N VAL A 408 2.58 -14.42 9.86
CA VAL A 408 3.32 -15.15 8.83
C VAL A 408 4.83 -14.98 9.02
N ALA A 409 5.33 -13.78 9.33
CA ALA A 409 6.76 -13.58 9.60
C ALA A 409 7.25 -14.41 10.80
N VAL A 410 6.49 -14.42 11.91
CA VAL A 410 6.76 -15.27 13.07
C VAL A 410 6.69 -16.76 12.68
N GLY A 411 5.73 -17.13 11.85
CA GLY A 411 5.58 -18.49 11.36
C GLY A 411 6.76 -18.94 10.50
N ILE A 412 7.25 -18.11 9.58
CA ILE A 412 8.44 -18.38 8.77
C ILE A 412 9.65 -18.63 9.68
N GLU A 413 9.89 -17.75 10.66
CA GLU A 413 11.01 -17.90 11.60
C GLU A 413 10.92 -19.22 12.38
N ARG A 414 9.74 -19.55 12.91
CA ARG A 414 9.52 -20.77 13.71
C ARG A 414 9.60 -22.05 12.89
N GLU A 415 9.04 -22.06 11.68
CA GLU A 415 9.14 -23.20 10.77
C GLU A 415 10.59 -23.44 10.34
N LEU A 416 11.38 -22.38 10.09
CA LEU A 416 12.81 -22.54 9.83
C LEU A 416 13.57 -23.01 11.06
N ARG A 417 13.27 -22.47 12.24
CA ARG A 417 13.85 -22.92 13.51
C ARG A 417 13.57 -24.41 13.74
N PHE A 418 12.35 -24.87 13.45
CA PHE A 418 11.98 -26.29 13.50
C PHE A 418 12.92 -27.16 12.66
N PHE A 419 13.07 -26.83 11.38
CA PHE A 419 13.88 -27.65 10.48
C PHE A 419 15.38 -27.53 10.78
N ARG A 420 15.82 -26.41 11.36
CA ARG A 420 17.20 -26.24 11.86
C ARG A 420 17.47 -27.20 13.01
N THR A 421 16.60 -27.31 14.02
CA THR A 421 16.83 -28.23 15.15
C THR A 421 16.83 -29.70 14.73
N LYS A 422 16.16 -30.02 13.62
CA LYS A 422 16.19 -31.34 12.98
C LYS A 422 17.42 -31.57 12.07
N GLY A 423 18.29 -30.56 11.89
CA GLY A 423 19.46 -30.64 11.02
C GLY A 423 19.15 -30.70 9.53
N LEU A 424 17.94 -30.29 9.11
CA LEU A 424 17.49 -30.33 7.71
C LEU A 424 17.83 -29.04 6.95
N ILE A 425 18.18 -27.96 7.65
CA ILE A 425 18.63 -26.70 7.07
C ILE A 425 19.86 -26.16 7.80
N GLU A 426 20.64 -25.34 7.11
CA GLU A 426 21.87 -24.76 7.66
C GLU A 426 21.56 -23.60 8.61
N ALA A 427 22.34 -23.47 9.70
CA ALA A 427 22.13 -22.45 10.71
C ALA A 427 22.26 -21.02 10.15
N HIS A 428 23.21 -20.80 9.24
CA HIS A 428 23.44 -19.49 8.63
C HIS A 428 22.24 -19.04 7.77
N PHE A 429 21.58 -19.97 7.07
CA PHE A 429 20.40 -19.67 6.27
C PHE A 429 19.22 -19.23 7.15
N HIS A 430 18.96 -19.96 8.24
CA HIS A 430 17.98 -19.57 9.24
C HIS A 430 18.28 -18.18 9.83
N GLU A 431 19.52 -17.92 10.24
CA GLU A 431 19.92 -16.64 10.84
C GLU A 431 19.77 -15.46 9.86
N GLU A 432 20.13 -15.65 8.60
CA GLU A 432 19.97 -14.66 7.55
C GLU A 432 18.49 -14.30 7.31
N VAL A 433 17.63 -15.30 7.16
CA VAL A 433 16.19 -15.08 6.98
C VAL A 433 15.59 -14.36 8.19
N SER A 434 15.95 -14.75 9.40
CA SER A 434 15.48 -14.12 10.63
C SER A 434 15.93 -12.65 10.74
N GLN A 435 17.13 -12.30 10.27
CA GLN A 435 17.60 -10.91 10.22
C GLN A 435 16.84 -10.06 9.19
N ILE A 436 16.52 -10.62 8.02
CA ILE A 436 15.69 -9.95 7.01
C ILE A 436 14.30 -9.69 7.56
N LEU A 437 13.65 -10.71 8.12
CA LEU A 437 12.32 -10.58 8.74
C LEU A 437 12.33 -9.56 9.88
N SER A 438 13.38 -9.55 10.71
CA SER A 438 13.53 -8.58 11.81
C SER A 438 13.70 -7.14 11.33
N SER A 439 14.20 -6.95 10.11
CA SER A 439 14.33 -5.65 9.46
C SER A 439 13.00 -5.17 8.86
N ILE A 440 12.15 -6.10 8.41
CA ILE A 440 10.78 -5.81 7.94
C ILE A 440 9.85 -5.57 9.13
N PHE A 441 9.87 -6.42 10.15
CA PHE A 441 9.06 -6.32 11.35
C PHE A 441 9.89 -6.56 12.60
N ARG A 442 9.58 -5.83 13.67
CA ARG A 442 10.04 -6.23 14.99
C ARG A 442 9.26 -7.49 15.39
N LEU A 443 9.89 -8.66 15.28
CA LEU A 443 9.29 -9.93 15.64
C LEU A 443 8.99 -9.95 17.15
N PRO A 444 7.73 -10.15 17.58
CA PRO A 444 7.39 -10.26 18.98
C PRO A 444 7.92 -11.58 19.55
N ASN A 445 8.31 -11.57 20.83
CA ASN A 445 8.46 -12.82 21.56
C ASN A 445 7.07 -13.29 21.99
N VAL A 446 6.54 -14.32 21.31
CA VAL A 446 5.21 -14.85 21.57
C VAL A 446 5.34 -16.17 22.33
N GLU A 447 5.07 -16.16 23.63
CA GLU A 447 5.03 -17.40 24.41
C GLU A 447 3.62 -17.98 24.35
N LEU A 448 3.49 -19.19 23.82
CA LEU A 448 2.19 -19.88 23.66
C LEU A 448 2.21 -21.20 24.40
N SER A 449 1.14 -21.57 25.09
CA SER A 449 1.10 -22.90 25.72
C SER A 449 1.03 -24.01 24.66
N VAL A 450 1.76 -25.11 24.88
CA VAL A 450 1.73 -26.31 24.03
C VAL A 450 0.28 -26.76 23.79
N ASP A 451 -0.55 -26.75 24.83
CA ASP A 451 -1.94 -27.18 24.76
C ASP A 451 -2.81 -26.30 23.85
N GLN A 452 -2.63 -24.96 23.89
CA GLN A 452 -3.36 -24.04 23.00
C GLN A 452 -2.91 -24.20 21.55
N VAL A 453 -1.60 -24.34 21.32
CA VAL A 453 -1.01 -24.56 20.00
C VAL A 453 -1.54 -25.87 19.41
N MET A 454 -1.50 -26.96 20.17
CA MET A 454 -1.98 -28.27 19.75
C MET A 454 -3.48 -28.27 19.41
N LYS A 455 -4.32 -27.62 20.22
CA LYS A 455 -5.76 -27.47 19.93
C LYS A 455 -6.01 -26.73 18.63
N THR A 456 -5.23 -25.69 18.36
CA THR A 456 -5.38 -24.84 17.17
C THR A 456 -4.86 -25.54 15.91
N LEU A 457 -3.70 -26.19 15.98
CA LEU A 457 -3.13 -26.97 14.86
C LEU A 457 -4.04 -28.12 14.40
N ILE A 458 -4.78 -28.72 15.32
CA ILE A 458 -5.58 -29.93 15.05
C ILE A 458 -7.00 -29.62 14.55
N ASN A 459 -7.52 -28.39 14.75
CA ASN A 459 -8.87 -27.95 14.36
C ASN A 459 -9.94 -29.07 14.48
N ASP A 460 -10.43 -29.27 15.70
CA ASP A 460 -11.19 -30.41 16.22
C ASP A 460 -12.13 -31.16 15.24
N LYS A 461 -11.73 -32.38 14.82
CA LYS A 461 -12.60 -33.56 14.64
C LYS A 461 -11.85 -34.87 14.94
N LYS A 462 -12.01 -35.41 16.15
CA LYS A 462 -12.05 -36.86 16.51
C LYS A 462 -11.08 -37.85 15.80
N SER A 463 -9.80 -37.52 15.70
CA SER A 463 -8.74 -38.47 15.31
C SER A 463 -7.41 -38.09 15.98
N LEU A 464 -7.38 -38.21 17.30
CA LEU A 464 -6.20 -37.98 18.12
C LEU A 464 -5.10 -39.02 17.78
N ASN A 465 -3.89 -38.53 17.54
CA ASN A 465 -2.59 -39.26 17.50
C ASN A 465 -2.02 -39.80 16.17
N THR A 466 -2.67 -39.72 15.01
CA THR A 466 -2.10 -40.30 13.76
C THR A 466 -2.01 -39.38 12.55
N ARG A 467 -2.61 -38.18 12.57
CA ARG A 467 -2.64 -37.30 11.38
C ARG A 467 -1.40 -36.42 11.32
N LEU A 468 -0.54 -36.68 10.34
CA LEU A 468 0.59 -35.82 10.00
C LEU A 468 0.09 -34.55 9.29
N ILE A 469 0.75 -33.42 9.53
CA ILE A 469 0.51 -32.14 8.85
C ILE A 469 1.55 -32.00 7.75
N GLU A 470 1.14 -31.62 6.55
CA GLU A 470 2.06 -31.26 5.46
C GLU A 470 2.55 -29.83 5.66
N VAL A 471 3.87 -29.66 5.83
CA VAL A 471 4.52 -28.37 6.07
C VAL A 471 5.59 -28.16 4.98
N PRO A 472 5.73 -26.95 4.42
CA PRO A 472 6.82 -26.64 3.50
C PRO A 472 8.18 -26.63 4.20
N LEU A 473 9.10 -27.49 3.76
CA LEU A 473 10.51 -27.47 4.12
C LEU A 473 11.27 -26.61 3.10
N VAL A 474 11.76 -25.45 3.55
CA VAL A 474 12.60 -24.55 2.74
C VAL A 474 14.06 -24.73 3.12
N MET A 475 14.84 -25.39 2.27
CA MET A 475 16.27 -25.67 2.49
C MET A 475 17.19 -24.53 2.03
N GLY A 476 16.63 -23.55 1.34
CA GLY A 476 17.31 -22.39 0.80
C GLY A 476 16.44 -21.73 -0.26
N PRO A 477 16.87 -20.60 -0.84
CA PRO A 477 16.12 -19.90 -1.88
C PRO A 477 15.82 -20.85 -3.06
N GLY A 478 14.54 -20.98 -3.42
CA GLY A 478 14.07 -21.85 -4.52
C GLY A 478 14.11 -23.35 -4.23
N ARG A 479 14.60 -23.78 -3.07
CA ARG A 479 14.70 -25.19 -2.67
C ARG A 479 13.64 -25.52 -1.63
N VAL A 480 12.44 -25.83 -2.11
CA VAL A 480 11.28 -26.16 -1.27
C VAL A 480 10.75 -27.56 -1.56
N SER A 481 10.36 -28.28 -0.51
CA SER A 481 9.63 -29.54 -0.60
C SER A 481 8.51 -29.59 0.45
N LEU A 482 7.54 -30.49 0.29
CA LEU A 482 6.52 -30.73 1.32
C LEU A 482 6.95 -31.94 2.17
N VAL A 483 6.93 -31.77 3.48
CA VAL A 483 7.24 -32.84 4.44
C VAL A 483 6.08 -33.05 5.40
N LYS A 484 5.92 -34.28 5.87
CA LYS A 484 4.87 -34.64 6.82
C LYS A 484 5.44 -34.64 8.24
N VAL A 485 4.88 -33.78 9.10
CA VAL A 485 5.35 -33.55 10.47
C VAL A 485 4.25 -33.94 11.46
N LYS A 486 4.65 -34.50 12.60
CA LYS A 486 3.71 -34.72 13.71
C LYS A 486 3.37 -33.40 14.38
N PRO A 487 2.09 -33.09 14.67
CA PRO A 487 1.71 -31.83 15.32
C PRO A 487 2.48 -31.53 16.60
N GLN A 488 2.79 -32.57 17.40
CA GLN A 488 3.55 -32.44 18.65
C GLN A 488 4.96 -31.88 18.42
N GLU A 489 5.67 -32.38 17.41
CA GLU A 489 7.04 -31.93 17.11
C GLU A 489 7.04 -30.47 16.64
N LEU A 490 6.01 -30.07 15.90
CA LEU A 490 5.87 -28.68 15.47
C LEU A 490 5.47 -27.77 16.65
N ALA A 491 4.65 -28.25 17.59
CA ALA A 491 4.26 -27.46 18.76
C ALA A 491 5.45 -27.11 19.66
N GLU A 492 6.42 -28.01 19.85
CA GLU A 492 7.59 -27.80 20.72
C GLU A 492 8.45 -26.59 20.33
N VAL A 493 8.42 -26.15 19.07
CA VAL A 493 9.19 -25.01 18.57
C VAL A 493 8.37 -23.74 18.42
N ILE A 494 7.06 -23.82 18.64
CA ILE A 494 6.12 -22.69 18.66
C ILE A 494 6.04 -22.06 20.05
N VAL A 495 6.30 -22.84 21.10
CA VAL A 495 6.12 -22.50 22.52
C VAL A 495 7.22 -21.58 23.03
#